data_AF-A0A9Y4NWN6-F1
#
_entry.id   AF-A0A9Y4NWN6-F1
#
_cell.length_a   1.000
_cell.length_b   1.000
_cell.length_c   1.000
_cell.angle_alpha   90.00
_cell.angle_beta   90.00
_cell.angle_gamma   90.00
#
_symmetry.space_group_name_H-M   'P 1'
#
loop_
_entity.id
_entity.type
_entity.pdbx_description
1 polymer ?
#
loop_
_entity_poly.entity_id
_entity_poly.type
_entity_poly.pdbx_seq_one_letter_code
_entity_poly.pdbx_strand_id
1 'polypeptide(L)'
;MTALQMWCFWPVAALLLLLPIAPTLAEVVSSMSVCGHFLLEETPPQIPGVVEGGKILNQNRYKPICQTYRNERRFVTLYDVKNKIPVFSAYKYRGVDGKGRPKKHWKIEPQLENELANKNMMSKDKQISYKHQAVDTDFRSNGTFDRGHILPSSYACTENDKRSTFTLTNVVPQAGSFNKGSWSRMERCVQCVMDKYCTNSSGFTEGFVVTGAQPGSGKVLNNRVNVPSALWSAFCCYSADMQAWIASAHWGENVPDRAKNKHLQAKTLAELHGLLRTEDSEFAVFPGAQCPLHTTVAEFYPKDISCHCPPSDSPAPQSSTSASLTATSCSRSSTSAPCSSTSAPQTSTSAPHCSPSSHHTSTSASLTATSGPLSSTSAPRDSTSAPQTSTSTPHSSTSAPHTS
;
A
#
# COMPACT_ATOMS: atom_id res chain seq x y z
N MET A 1 -9.62 -63.98 43.79
CA MET A 1 -8.94 -62.67 43.95
C MET A 1 -7.48 -62.96 43.62
N THR A 2 -6.84 -62.52 42.54
CA THR A 2 -6.84 -61.23 41.83
C THR A 2 -6.32 -61.43 40.40
N ALA A 3 -6.60 -60.44 39.54
CA ALA A 3 -6.57 -60.45 38.09
C ALA A 3 -5.19 -60.57 37.41
N LEU A 4 -5.18 -61.21 36.22
CA LEU A 4 -4.15 -61.06 35.19
C LEU A 4 -4.15 -59.61 34.66
N GLN A 5 -3.01 -58.93 34.74
CA GLN A 5 -2.77 -57.69 34.00
C GLN A 5 -2.32 -58.04 32.57
N MET A 6 -3.23 -57.89 31.62
CA MET A 6 -2.98 -57.97 30.18
C MET A 6 -2.59 -56.56 29.72
N TRP A 7 -1.33 -56.37 29.33
CA TRP A 7 -0.86 -55.10 28.75
C TRP A 7 -1.27 -55.04 27.28
N CYS A 8 -2.35 -54.33 26.99
CA CYS A 8 -2.70 -53.92 25.63
C CYS A 8 -1.87 -52.70 25.24
N PHE A 9 -0.88 -52.89 24.36
CA PHE A 9 -0.28 -51.80 23.60
C PHE A 9 -1.35 -51.22 22.66
N TRP A 10 -1.82 -50.00 22.94
CA TRP A 10 -2.61 -49.23 21.98
C TRP A 10 -1.71 -48.71 20.86
N PRO A 11 -2.16 -48.75 19.59
CA PRO A 11 -1.37 -48.28 18.47
C PRO A 11 -1.28 -46.76 18.53
N VAL A 12 -0.07 -46.23 18.32
CA VAL A 12 0.17 -44.81 18.09
C VAL A 12 -0.57 -44.44 16.81
N ALA A 13 -1.73 -43.81 16.94
CA ALA A 13 -2.41 -43.19 15.83
C ALA A 13 -1.52 -42.04 15.33
N ALA A 14 -0.82 -42.26 14.22
CA ALA A 14 -0.13 -41.23 13.49
C ALA A 14 -1.18 -40.23 12.98
N LEU A 15 -1.37 -39.15 13.72
CA LEU A 15 -2.20 -38.02 13.33
C LEU A 15 -1.49 -37.29 12.19
N LEU A 16 -1.73 -37.75 10.96
CA LEU A 16 -1.44 -36.99 9.75
C LEU A 16 -2.26 -35.70 9.81
N LEU A 17 -1.59 -34.62 10.24
CA LEU A 17 -2.05 -33.25 10.06
C LEU A 17 -2.18 -33.00 8.55
N LEU A 18 -3.33 -33.36 7.99
CA LEU A 18 -3.82 -32.79 6.74
C LEU A 18 -4.08 -31.32 7.04
N LEU A 19 -3.03 -30.50 6.94
CA LEU A 19 -3.19 -29.07 6.71
C LEU A 19 -4.15 -28.96 5.52
N PRO A 20 -5.31 -28.30 5.65
CA PRO A 20 -6.11 -28.02 4.49
C PRO A 20 -5.23 -27.20 3.57
N ILE A 21 -4.76 -27.81 2.47
CA ILE A 21 -4.27 -27.08 1.32
C ILE A 21 -5.52 -26.38 0.81
N ALA A 22 -5.82 -25.21 1.39
CA ALA A 22 -6.74 -24.29 0.79
C ALA A 22 -6.26 -24.14 -0.66
N PRO A 23 -7.13 -24.30 -1.67
CA PRO A 23 -6.70 -24.14 -3.05
C PRO A 23 -6.24 -22.68 -3.21
N THR A 24 -4.93 -22.43 -3.10
CA THR A 24 -4.27 -21.13 -3.27
C THR A 24 -4.17 -20.84 -4.76
N LEU A 25 -5.31 -20.81 -5.41
CA LEU A 25 -5.45 -20.51 -6.81
C LEU A 25 -6.55 -19.46 -6.87
N ALA A 26 -6.21 -18.19 -6.94
CA ALA A 26 -7.22 -17.16 -7.07
C ALA A 26 -6.69 -15.96 -7.85
N GLU A 27 -7.58 -15.41 -8.65
CA GLU A 27 -7.48 -14.42 -9.71
C GLU A 27 -8.93 -13.95 -9.93
N VAL A 28 -9.14 -12.65 -9.79
CA VAL A 28 -10.35 -12.05 -9.19
C VAL A 28 -10.75 -12.70 -7.85
N VAL A 29 -10.53 -11.97 -6.76
CA VAL A 29 -10.71 -12.47 -5.39
C VAL A 29 -11.78 -11.68 -4.64
N SER A 30 -12.19 -12.16 -3.46
CA SER A 30 -13.13 -11.43 -2.60
C SER A 30 -12.44 -10.37 -1.73
N SER A 31 -11.14 -10.53 -1.48
CA SER A 31 -10.35 -9.65 -0.60
C SER A 31 -8.93 -9.45 -1.12
N MET A 32 -8.40 -8.23 -0.98
CA MET A 32 -7.01 -7.90 -1.30
C MET A 32 -6.00 -8.73 -0.49
N SER A 33 -6.37 -9.18 0.71
CA SER A 33 -5.49 -9.99 1.58
C SER A 33 -5.04 -11.30 0.93
N VAL A 34 -5.81 -11.85 -0.02
CA VAL A 34 -5.43 -13.06 -0.76
C VAL A 34 -4.13 -12.86 -1.55
N CYS A 35 -3.83 -11.61 -1.93
CA CYS A 35 -2.59 -11.19 -2.59
C CYS A 35 -1.86 -10.10 -1.79
N GLY A 36 -1.97 -10.18 -0.46
CA GLY A 36 -1.37 -9.24 0.49
C GLY A 36 0.13 -9.07 0.34
N HIS A 37 0.86 -10.13 -0.02
CA HIS A 37 2.33 -10.09 -0.17
C HIS A 37 2.88 -9.12 -1.22
N PHE A 38 2.04 -8.53 -2.08
CA PHE A 38 2.43 -7.42 -2.98
C PHE A 38 2.28 -6.03 -2.35
N LEU A 39 1.66 -5.95 -1.18
CA LEU A 39 1.40 -4.75 -0.40
C LEU A 39 2.37 -4.69 0.77
N LEU A 40 2.81 -3.48 1.12
CA LEU A 40 3.66 -3.28 2.29
C LEU A 40 2.87 -3.66 3.54
N GLU A 41 3.47 -4.48 4.40
CA GLU A 41 2.82 -5.01 5.62
C GLU A 41 1.48 -5.70 5.33
N GLU A 42 1.33 -6.26 4.11
CA GLU A 42 0.11 -6.89 3.61
C GLU A 42 -1.17 -6.04 3.70
N THR A 43 -0.99 -4.71 3.82
CA THR A 43 -2.08 -3.78 4.09
C THR A 43 -2.42 -2.97 2.83
N PRO A 44 -3.68 -2.97 2.36
CA PRO A 44 -4.06 -2.20 1.18
C PRO A 44 -4.08 -0.70 1.47
N PRO A 45 -3.94 0.15 0.43
CA PRO A 45 -4.13 1.59 0.56
C PRO A 45 -5.52 1.94 1.13
N GLN A 46 -5.60 3.01 1.92
CA GLN A 46 -6.84 3.70 2.25
C GLN A 46 -7.18 4.65 1.09
N ILE A 47 -8.31 4.43 0.43
CA ILE A 47 -8.76 5.22 -0.72
C ILE A 47 -10.22 5.64 -0.45
N PRO A 48 -10.49 6.94 -0.25
CA PRO A 48 -11.82 7.46 0.05
C PRO A 48 -12.90 6.91 -0.88
N GLY A 49 -13.97 6.36 -0.29
CA GLY A 49 -15.11 5.83 -1.05
C GLY A 49 -14.83 4.55 -1.87
N VAL A 50 -13.64 3.94 -1.72
CA VAL A 50 -13.26 2.70 -2.42
C VAL A 50 -12.79 1.63 -1.43
N VAL A 51 -11.74 1.94 -0.65
CA VAL A 51 -11.13 1.04 0.34
C VAL A 51 -10.94 1.79 1.64
N GLU A 52 -11.69 1.42 2.68
CA GLU A 52 -11.62 2.07 3.98
C GLU A 52 -11.52 1.00 5.08
N GLY A 53 -10.59 1.18 6.01
CA GLY A 53 -10.31 0.19 7.06
C GLY A 53 -9.93 -1.18 6.50
N GLY A 54 -9.27 -1.22 5.34
CA GLY A 54 -8.90 -2.46 4.65
C GLY A 54 -10.06 -3.17 3.93
N LYS A 55 -11.26 -2.58 3.91
CA LYS A 55 -12.47 -3.17 3.29
C LYS A 55 -12.81 -2.47 1.99
N ILE A 56 -13.10 -3.25 0.95
CA ILE A 56 -13.65 -2.72 -0.30
C ILE A 56 -15.12 -2.39 -0.09
N LEU A 57 -15.48 -1.11 -0.17
CA LEU A 57 -16.83 -0.64 0.17
C LEU A 57 -17.91 -1.10 -0.81
N ASN A 58 -17.56 -1.33 -2.07
CA ASN A 58 -18.48 -1.81 -3.10
C ASN A 58 -17.85 -2.97 -3.89
N GLN A 59 -18.02 -4.19 -3.40
CA GLN A 59 -17.50 -5.41 -4.03
C GLN A 59 -18.21 -5.77 -5.36
N ASN A 60 -19.36 -5.16 -5.67
CA ASN A 60 -20.01 -5.31 -6.97
C ASN A 60 -19.29 -4.50 -8.06
N ARG A 61 -18.66 -3.39 -7.68
CA ARG A 61 -17.94 -2.49 -8.60
C ARG A 61 -16.43 -2.73 -8.60
N TYR A 62 -15.83 -2.76 -7.41
CA TYR A 62 -14.38 -2.85 -7.26
C TYR A 62 -13.99 -4.30 -7.05
N LYS A 63 -13.21 -4.83 -7.98
CA LYS A 63 -12.78 -6.22 -8.02
C LYS A 63 -11.28 -6.29 -7.76
N PRO A 64 -10.83 -6.89 -6.64
CA PRO A 64 -9.42 -7.14 -6.42
C PRO A 64 -8.97 -8.31 -7.31
N ILE A 65 -7.86 -8.14 -8.02
CA ILE A 65 -7.36 -9.09 -9.01
C ILE A 65 -5.93 -9.44 -8.65
N CYS A 66 -5.73 -10.70 -8.27
CA CYS A 66 -4.42 -11.34 -8.23
C CYS A 66 -3.99 -11.65 -9.67
N GLN A 67 -3.14 -10.80 -10.24
CA GLN A 67 -2.78 -10.87 -11.65
C GLN A 67 -1.92 -12.12 -11.88
N THR A 68 -2.57 -13.16 -12.42
CA THR A 68 -2.02 -14.51 -12.47
C THR A 68 -1.66 -14.86 -13.90
N TYR A 69 -0.39 -15.18 -14.14
CA TYR A 69 0.11 -15.56 -15.45
C TYR A 69 1.04 -16.77 -15.35
N ARG A 70 0.68 -17.84 -16.08
CA ARG A 70 1.34 -19.15 -16.02
C ARG A 70 1.30 -19.74 -14.60
N ASN A 71 0.13 -19.67 -13.97
CA ASN A 71 -0.20 -20.16 -12.64
C ASN A 71 0.60 -19.52 -11.50
N GLU A 72 1.25 -18.39 -11.77
CA GLU A 72 1.98 -17.61 -10.78
C GLU A 72 1.31 -16.25 -10.64
N ARG A 73 1.05 -15.85 -9.39
CA ARG A 73 0.60 -14.49 -9.05
C ARG A 73 1.78 -13.56 -9.16
N ARG A 74 1.63 -12.42 -9.83
CA ARG A 74 2.76 -11.56 -10.17
C ARG A 74 2.63 -10.13 -9.65
N PHE A 75 1.40 -9.64 -9.49
CA PHE A 75 1.08 -8.38 -8.84
C PHE A 75 -0.41 -8.35 -8.47
N VAL A 76 -0.86 -7.31 -7.78
CA VAL A 76 -2.28 -7.13 -7.47
C VAL A 76 -2.81 -5.85 -8.07
N THR A 77 -4.06 -5.88 -8.55
CA THR A 77 -4.78 -4.72 -9.06
C THR A 77 -6.14 -4.64 -8.38
N LEU A 78 -6.53 -3.48 -7.87
CA LEU A 78 -7.93 -3.20 -7.57
C LEU A 78 -8.57 -2.55 -8.80
N TYR A 79 -9.56 -3.20 -9.39
CA TYR A 79 -10.12 -2.82 -10.68
C TYR A 79 -11.56 -2.30 -10.56
N ASP A 80 -11.88 -1.19 -11.23
CA ASP A 80 -13.23 -0.63 -11.29
C ASP A 80 -13.95 -1.10 -12.56
N VAL A 81 -14.87 -2.07 -12.43
CA VAL A 81 -15.59 -2.64 -13.59
C VAL A 81 -16.54 -1.66 -14.28
N LYS A 82 -16.98 -0.61 -13.55
CA LYS A 82 -17.85 0.43 -14.09
C LYS A 82 -17.04 1.32 -15.04
N ASN A 83 -15.90 1.83 -14.57
CA ASN A 83 -15.02 2.69 -15.36
C ASN A 83 -14.08 1.93 -16.30
N LYS A 84 -13.93 0.61 -16.11
CA LYS A 84 -13.04 -0.29 -16.85
C LYS A 84 -11.58 0.14 -16.82
N ILE A 85 -11.16 0.69 -15.69
CA ILE A 85 -9.78 1.06 -15.40
C ILE A 85 -9.39 0.56 -14.01
N PRO A 86 -8.10 0.28 -13.77
CA PRO A 86 -7.58 0.09 -12.42
C PRO A 86 -7.81 1.32 -11.55
N VAL A 87 -8.21 1.10 -10.30
CA VAL A 87 -8.09 2.09 -9.23
C VAL A 87 -6.61 2.24 -8.87
N PHE A 88 -5.96 1.11 -8.61
CA PHE A 88 -4.51 1.01 -8.44
C PHE A 88 -3.99 -0.39 -8.78
N SER A 89 -2.70 -0.49 -9.07
CA SER A 89 -1.92 -1.73 -9.03
C SER A 89 -0.80 -1.60 -8.00
N ALA A 90 -0.53 -2.67 -7.27
CA ALA A 90 0.56 -2.76 -6.31
C ALA A 90 1.50 -3.93 -6.64
N TYR A 91 2.79 -3.70 -6.42
CA TYR A 91 3.86 -4.64 -6.74
C TYR A 91 4.98 -4.60 -5.70
N LYS A 92 5.48 -5.80 -5.39
CA LYS A 92 6.72 -5.97 -4.63
C LYS A 92 7.89 -5.96 -5.60
N TYR A 93 8.59 -4.84 -5.67
CA TYR A 93 9.81 -4.65 -6.44
C TYR A 93 10.92 -5.54 -5.88
N ARG A 94 11.63 -6.25 -6.76
CA ARG A 94 12.68 -7.22 -6.41
C ARG A 94 13.96 -7.02 -7.24
N GLY A 95 14.11 -5.84 -7.84
CA GLY A 95 15.06 -5.61 -8.92
C GLY A 95 14.58 -6.22 -10.24
N VAL A 96 15.30 -5.90 -11.32
CA VAL A 96 14.95 -6.32 -12.67
C VAL A 96 15.95 -7.32 -13.21
N ASP A 97 15.42 -8.44 -13.71
CA ASP A 97 16.20 -9.45 -14.42
C ASP A 97 15.87 -9.44 -15.93
N GLY A 98 16.88 -9.72 -16.74
CA GLY A 98 16.77 -9.73 -18.20
C GLY A 98 16.67 -8.35 -18.87
N LYS A 99 16.62 -8.36 -20.20
CA LYS A 99 16.73 -7.15 -21.03
C LYS A 99 15.43 -6.82 -21.75
N GLY A 100 15.05 -5.54 -21.66
CA GLY A 100 14.12 -4.89 -22.57
C GLY A 100 12.64 -5.15 -22.31
N ARG A 101 11.81 -4.54 -23.16
CA ARG A 101 10.36 -4.65 -23.11
C ARG A 101 9.92 -5.87 -23.93
N PRO A 102 9.06 -6.77 -23.39
CA PRO A 102 8.62 -7.95 -24.13
C PRO A 102 7.67 -7.58 -25.27
N LYS A 103 7.43 -8.54 -26.18
CA LYS A 103 6.42 -8.40 -27.24
C LYS A 103 5.04 -8.15 -26.64
N LYS A 104 4.29 -7.24 -27.26
CA LYS A 104 2.98 -6.80 -26.78
C LYS A 104 1.92 -7.87 -27.07
N HIS A 105 1.59 -8.68 -26.07
CA HIS A 105 0.47 -9.62 -26.11
C HIS A 105 -0.54 -9.24 -25.04
N TRP A 106 -1.56 -8.47 -25.46
CA TRP A 106 -2.61 -7.95 -24.58
C TRP A 106 -3.57 -9.06 -24.13
N LYS A 107 -3.81 -9.09 -22.82
CA LYS A 107 -4.64 -10.08 -22.16
C LYS A 107 -5.80 -9.42 -21.42
N ILE A 108 -6.73 -10.26 -21.00
CA ILE A 108 -7.91 -9.96 -20.20
C ILE A 108 -7.97 -10.93 -19.01
N GLU A 109 -8.83 -10.61 -18.03
CA GLU A 109 -9.11 -11.46 -16.87
C GLU A 109 -10.47 -12.14 -17.09
N PRO A 110 -10.53 -13.40 -17.53
CA PRO A 110 -11.80 -14.00 -17.97
C PRO A 110 -12.82 -14.15 -16.83
N GLN A 111 -12.38 -14.11 -15.56
CA GLN A 111 -13.23 -14.22 -14.37
C GLN A 111 -14.13 -13.00 -14.17
N LEU A 112 -13.74 -11.85 -14.72
CA LEU A 112 -14.61 -10.67 -14.69
C LEU A 112 -15.88 -10.89 -15.52
N GLU A 113 -15.88 -11.80 -16.49
CA GLU A 113 -17.07 -12.16 -17.26
C GLU A 113 -17.71 -13.47 -16.79
N ASN A 114 -16.91 -14.43 -16.32
CA ASN A 114 -17.39 -15.70 -15.79
C ASN A 114 -16.51 -16.16 -14.62
N GLU A 115 -17.02 -16.09 -13.39
CA GLU A 115 -16.28 -16.44 -12.16
C GLU A 115 -15.72 -17.88 -12.15
N LEU A 116 -16.25 -18.78 -12.99
CA LEU A 116 -15.76 -20.16 -13.14
C LEU A 116 -14.66 -20.33 -14.21
N ALA A 117 -14.22 -19.23 -14.84
CA ALA A 117 -13.21 -19.28 -15.90
C ALA A 117 -11.80 -19.67 -15.40
N ASN A 118 -10.88 -19.85 -16.35
CA ASN A 118 -9.52 -20.31 -16.06
C ASN A 118 -8.74 -19.35 -15.17
N LYS A 119 -7.86 -19.94 -14.34
CA LYS A 119 -7.01 -19.24 -13.38
C LYS A 119 -5.92 -18.27 -13.86
N ASN A 120 -5.89 -17.96 -15.14
CA ASN A 120 -4.89 -17.12 -15.74
C ASN A 120 -5.49 -16.04 -16.62
N MET A 121 -4.82 -14.90 -16.63
CA MET A 121 -4.99 -13.91 -17.69
C MET A 121 -4.75 -14.56 -19.06
N MET A 122 -5.63 -14.26 -20.02
CA MET A 122 -5.61 -14.88 -21.33
C MET A 122 -5.91 -13.88 -22.45
N SER A 123 -5.64 -14.28 -23.70
CA SER A 123 -6.10 -13.51 -24.85
C SER A 123 -7.62 -13.48 -24.90
N LYS A 124 -8.19 -12.34 -25.31
CA LYS A 124 -9.64 -12.24 -25.48
C LYS A 124 -10.15 -13.22 -26.55
N ASP A 125 -11.31 -13.79 -26.32
CA ASP A 125 -12.09 -14.46 -27.35
C ASP A 125 -12.78 -13.40 -28.24
N LYS A 126 -12.91 -13.68 -29.53
CA LYS A 126 -13.64 -12.80 -30.46
C LYS A 126 -15.16 -12.99 -30.37
N GLN A 127 -15.62 -14.13 -29.87
CA GLN A 127 -17.05 -14.48 -29.76
C GLN A 127 -17.69 -13.98 -28.46
N ILE A 128 -16.88 -13.63 -27.46
CA ILE A 128 -17.36 -13.15 -26.17
C ILE A 128 -17.50 -11.63 -26.17
N SER A 129 -18.64 -11.15 -25.68
CA SER A 129 -18.84 -9.75 -25.34
C SER A 129 -18.42 -9.51 -23.90
N TYR A 130 -17.38 -8.69 -23.72
CA TYR A 130 -16.84 -8.36 -22.41
C TYR A 130 -17.58 -7.14 -21.86
N LYS A 131 -18.21 -7.23 -20.68
CA LYS A 131 -19.00 -6.15 -20.08
C LYS A 131 -18.32 -5.51 -18.88
N HIS A 132 -17.47 -6.26 -18.18
CA HIS A 132 -16.90 -5.85 -16.89
C HIS A 132 -15.45 -5.41 -16.99
N GLN A 133 -14.86 -5.42 -18.18
CA GLN A 133 -13.48 -4.96 -18.40
C GLN A 133 -13.27 -4.31 -19.77
N ALA A 134 -12.13 -3.65 -19.90
CA ALA A 134 -11.64 -3.15 -21.18
C ALA A 134 -11.05 -4.29 -22.02
N VAL A 135 -11.23 -4.21 -23.34
CA VAL A 135 -10.64 -5.15 -24.31
C VAL A 135 -9.77 -4.43 -25.32
N ASP A 136 -8.92 -5.17 -26.04
CA ASP A 136 -7.90 -4.55 -26.90
C ASP A 136 -8.51 -3.65 -27.99
N THR A 137 -9.71 -3.99 -28.46
CA THR A 137 -10.47 -3.19 -29.43
C THR A 137 -10.88 -1.83 -28.89
N ASP A 138 -11.10 -1.68 -27.59
CA ASP A 138 -11.49 -0.42 -26.96
C ASP A 138 -10.39 0.66 -27.06
N PHE A 139 -9.14 0.25 -27.30
CA PHE A 139 -8.00 1.15 -27.44
C PHE A 139 -7.54 1.37 -28.89
N ARG A 140 -8.24 0.79 -29.86
CA ARG A 140 -7.91 0.97 -31.29
C ARG A 140 -8.57 2.25 -31.84
N SER A 141 -8.02 2.76 -32.94
CA SER A 141 -8.60 3.85 -33.76
C SER A 141 -8.95 5.13 -33.01
N ASN A 142 -8.29 5.43 -31.89
CA ASN A 142 -8.58 6.62 -31.08
C ASN A 142 -7.63 7.81 -31.31
N GLY A 143 -6.45 7.55 -31.90
CA GLY A 143 -5.45 8.55 -32.28
C GLY A 143 -4.82 9.40 -31.17
N THR A 144 -5.30 9.31 -29.93
CA THR A 144 -5.01 10.29 -28.87
C THR A 144 -4.30 9.67 -27.65
N PHE A 145 -4.74 8.47 -27.27
CA PHE A 145 -4.35 7.76 -26.06
C PHE A 145 -3.57 6.51 -26.39
N ASP A 146 -2.46 6.36 -25.67
CA ASP A 146 -1.75 5.11 -25.57
C ASP A 146 -2.44 4.18 -24.55
N ARG A 147 -2.09 2.90 -24.58
CA ARG A 147 -2.36 1.95 -23.48
C ARG A 147 -1.32 2.19 -22.39
N GLY A 148 -1.60 3.12 -21.49
CA GLY A 148 -0.74 3.47 -20.36
C GLY A 148 -0.79 2.40 -19.29
N HIS A 149 0.36 1.88 -18.87
CA HIS A 149 0.41 0.86 -17.81
C HIS A 149 0.31 1.54 -16.45
N ILE A 150 -0.39 0.90 -15.50
CA ILE A 150 -0.34 1.31 -14.10
C ILE A 150 0.86 0.68 -13.39
N LEU A 151 1.03 -0.64 -13.48
CA LEU A 151 2.32 -1.28 -13.20
C LEU A 151 3.13 -1.35 -14.51
N PRO A 152 4.22 -0.57 -14.67
CA PRO A 152 5.01 -0.61 -15.89
C PRO A 152 5.81 -1.91 -16.00
N SER A 153 5.96 -2.40 -17.24
CA SER A 153 6.77 -3.59 -17.52
C SER A 153 8.25 -3.41 -17.16
N SER A 154 8.74 -2.18 -17.01
CA SER A 154 10.12 -1.92 -16.60
C SER A 154 10.38 -2.33 -15.15
N TYR A 155 9.36 -2.30 -14.27
CA TYR A 155 9.54 -2.66 -12.85
C TYR A 155 9.50 -4.16 -12.61
N ALA A 156 8.86 -4.89 -13.51
CA ALA A 156 8.67 -6.32 -13.38
C ALA A 156 10.00 -7.08 -13.52
N CYS A 157 10.24 -7.99 -12.58
CA CYS A 157 11.51 -8.71 -12.41
C CYS A 157 11.83 -9.63 -13.60
N THR A 158 11.09 -10.73 -13.77
CA THR A 158 11.37 -11.74 -14.81
C THR A 158 10.63 -11.47 -16.12
N GLU A 159 11.00 -12.12 -17.22
CA GLU A 159 10.29 -12.00 -18.51
C GLU A 159 8.79 -12.36 -18.39
N ASN A 160 8.42 -13.35 -17.57
CA ASN A 160 7.01 -13.66 -17.34
C ASN A 160 6.30 -12.59 -16.49
N ASP A 161 6.98 -11.97 -15.52
CA ASP A 161 6.48 -10.78 -14.81
C ASP A 161 6.22 -9.64 -15.78
N LYS A 162 7.20 -9.33 -16.63
CA LYS A 162 7.06 -8.29 -17.66
C LYS A 162 5.88 -8.57 -18.57
N ARG A 163 5.70 -9.81 -19.03
CA ARG A 163 4.56 -10.22 -19.88
C ARG A 163 3.21 -10.12 -19.18
N SER A 164 3.17 -10.32 -17.87
CA SER A 164 1.93 -10.23 -17.10
C SER A 164 1.39 -8.80 -16.98
N THR A 165 2.27 -7.79 -17.04
CA THR A 165 1.85 -6.38 -17.02
C THR A 165 1.01 -5.97 -18.23
N PHE A 166 1.03 -6.76 -19.32
CA PHE A 166 0.24 -6.57 -20.54
C PHE A 166 -1.16 -7.19 -20.43
N THR A 167 -1.84 -6.95 -19.31
CA THR A 167 -3.28 -7.19 -19.14
C THR A 167 -4.02 -5.86 -19.14
N LEU A 168 -5.19 -5.80 -19.74
CA LEU A 168 -5.93 -4.54 -19.88
C LEU A 168 -6.58 -4.07 -18.57
N THR A 169 -6.65 -4.94 -17.56
CA THR A 169 -7.00 -4.54 -16.19
C THR A 169 -5.89 -3.75 -15.50
N ASN A 170 -4.66 -3.73 -16.05
CA ASN A 170 -3.53 -2.92 -15.61
C ASN A 170 -3.29 -1.69 -16.51
N VAL A 171 -4.28 -1.28 -17.32
CA VAL A 171 -4.13 -0.25 -18.34
C VAL A 171 -5.18 0.85 -18.23
N VAL A 172 -4.77 2.09 -18.52
CA VAL A 172 -5.66 3.24 -18.71
C VAL A 172 -5.43 3.92 -20.06
N PRO A 173 -6.42 4.64 -20.62
CA PRO A 173 -6.18 5.59 -21.70
C PRO A 173 -5.27 6.72 -21.21
N GLN A 174 -4.00 6.73 -21.63
CA GLN A 174 -3.03 7.72 -21.17
C GLN A 174 -2.59 8.62 -22.33
N ALA A 175 -2.57 9.93 -22.12
CA ALA A 175 -2.19 10.90 -23.15
C ALA A 175 -0.78 10.57 -23.67
N GLY A 176 -0.62 10.49 -25.00
CA GLY A 176 0.57 9.87 -25.59
C GLY A 176 1.89 10.53 -25.19
N SER A 177 1.98 11.86 -25.23
CA SER A 177 3.21 12.55 -24.82
C SER A 177 3.45 12.50 -23.31
N PHE A 178 2.41 12.39 -22.49
CA PHE A 178 2.55 12.17 -21.04
C PHE A 178 3.10 10.77 -20.75
N ASN A 179 2.51 9.73 -21.35
CA ASN A 179 2.94 8.33 -21.22
C ASN A 179 4.40 8.13 -21.65
N LYS A 180 4.75 8.55 -22.87
CA LYS A 180 6.09 8.37 -23.45
C LYS A 180 7.11 9.42 -22.95
N GLY A 181 6.64 10.49 -22.33
CA GLY A 181 7.43 11.62 -21.87
C GLY A 181 7.59 11.60 -20.36
N SER A 182 6.95 12.55 -19.67
CA SER A 182 7.21 12.80 -18.26
C SER A 182 6.92 11.60 -17.36
N TRP A 183 5.89 10.80 -17.69
CA TRP A 183 5.55 9.60 -16.94
C TRP A 183 6.65 8.53 -17.06
N SER A 184 7.04 8.16 -18.29
CA SER A 184 8.12 7.18 -18.49
C SER A 184 9.48 7.63 -17.92
N ARG A 185 9.77 8.94 -17.92
CA ARG A 185 10.98 9.47 -17.25
C ARG A 185 10.89 9.34 -15.73
N MET A 186 9.74 9.65 -15.14
CA MET A 186 9.49 9.41 -13.71
C MET A 186 9.66 7.92 -13.37
N GLU A 187 9.07 7.03 -14.17
CA GLU A 187 9.18 5.58 -13.96
C GLU A 187 10.64 5.14 -13.89
N ARG A 188 11.46 5.60 -14.84
CA ARG A 188 12.91 5.32 -14.90
C ARG A 188 13.66 5.84 -13.67
N CYS A 189 13.34 7.04 -13.21
CA CYS A 189 13.95 7.63 -12.03
C CYS A 189 13.63 6.86 -10.75
N VAL A 190 12.37 6.51 -10.57
CA VAL A 190 11.94 5.70 -9.42
C VAL A 190 12.57 4.31 -9.46
N GLN A 191 12.63 3.67 -10.64
CA GLN A 191 13.32 2.38 -10.80
C GLN A 191 14.79 2.47 -10.36
N CYS A 192 15.52 3.47 -10.85
CA CYS A 192 16.92 3.67 -10.49
C CYS A 192 17.12 3.85 -8.99
N VAL A 193 16.28 4.67 -8.35
CA VAL A 193 16.33 4.86 -6.89
C VAL A 193 16.09 3.53 -6.18
N MET A 194 15.11 2.75 -6.62
CA MET A 194 14.85 1.44 -6.00
C MET A 194 15.99 0.45 -6.21
N ASP A 195 16.56 0.37 -7.41
CA ASP A 195 17.69 -0.52 -7.70
C ASP A 195 18.92 -0.21 -6.83
N LYS A 196 19.16 1.08 -6.54
CA LYS A 196 20.35 1.53 -5.84
C LYS A 196 20.19 1.59 -4.32
N TYR A 197 19.01 1.98 -3.83
CA TYR A 197 18.84 2.34 -2.43
C TYR A 197 17.84 1.44 -1.68
N CYS A 198 16.98 0.69 -2.37
CA CYS A 198 16.00 -0.18 -1.71
C CYS A 198 16.57 -1.58 -1.48
N THR A 199 17.37 -1.73 -0.44
CA THR A 199 17.92 -3.02 0.02
C THR A 199 17.35 -3.37 1.39
N ASN A 200 16.75 -4.55 1.52
CA ASN A 200 16.26 -5.02 2.82
C ASN A 200 17.41 -5.48 3.73
N SER A 201 17.11 -5.77 4.98
CA SER A 201 18.09 -6.19 6.00
C SER A 201 18.85 -7.48 5.65
N SER A 202 18.34 -8.27 4.70
CA SER A 202 18.98 -9.48 4.19
C SER A 202 19.87 -9.22 2.96
N GLY A 203 20.02 -7.96 2.55
CA GLY A 203 20.86 -7.55 1.42
C GLY A 203 20.21 -7.74 0.05
N PHE A 204 18.91 -8.03 -0.03
CA PHE A 204 18.19 -8.18 -1.30
C PHE A 204 17.47 -6.89 -1.68
N THR A 205 17.42 -6.57 -2.98
CA THR A 205 16.61 -5.47 -3.48
C THR A 205 15.13 -5.73 -3.18
N GLU A 206 14.48 -4.82 -2.48
CA GLU A 206 13.08 -4.96 -2.07
C GLU A 206 12.43 -3.59 -1.89
N GLY A 207 11.31 -3.37 -2.58
CA GLY A 207 10.49 -2.18 -2.39
C GLY A 207 9.03 -2.45 -2.70
N PHE A 208 8.14 -1.56 -2.27
CA PHE A 208 6.71 -1.68 -2.48
C PHE A 208 6.22 -0.47 -3.26
N VAL A 209 5.60 -0.72 -4.41
CA VAL A 209 5.11 0.31 -5.33
C VAL A 209 3.60 0.21 -5.42
N VAL A 210 2.92 1.35 -5.33
CA VAL A 210 1.50 1.48 -5.60
C VAL A 210 1.32 2.61 -6.61
N THR A 211 0.68 2.30 -7.74
CA THR A 211 0.36 3.28 -8.77
C THR A 211 -1.12 3.23 -9.05
N GLY A 212 -1.77 4.38 -9.25
CA GLY A 212 -3.20 4.47 -9.46
C GLY A 212 -3.62 5.56 -10.42
N ALA A 213 -4.91 5.55 -10.73
CA ALA A 213 -5.54 6.47 -11.66
C ALA A 213 -6.80 7.07 -11.04
N GLN A 214 -6.94 8.39 -11.14
CA GLN A 214 -8.14 9.10 -10.71
C GLN A 214 -9.13 9.14 -11.89
N PRO A 215 -10.35 8.58 -11.74
CA PRO A 215 -11.33 8.60 -12.81
C PRO A 215 -11.66 10.02 -13.27
N GLY A 216 -11.77 10.22 -14.59
CA GLY A 216 -12.22 11.48 -15.18
C GLY A 216 -13.74 11.57 -15.21
N SER A 217 -14.30 12.79 -15.23
CA SER A 217 -15.75 13.02 -15.18
C SER A 217 -16.45 13.08 -16.55
N GLY A 218 -15.72 13.22 -17.66
CA GLY A 218 -16.34 13.55 -18.95
C GLY A 218 -15.94 12.69 -20.15
N LYS A 219 -14.71 12.17 -20.19
CA LYS A 219 -14.21 11.51 -21.41
C LYS A 219 -14.21 10.00 -21.26
N VAL A 220 -14.91 9.31 -22.17
CA VAL A 220 -14.97 7.86 -22.24
C VAL A 220 -14.45 7.42 -23.60
N LEU A 221 -13.35 6.69 -23.60
CA LEU A 221 -12.73 6.13 -24.80
C LEU A 221 -13.64 5.08 -25.43
N ASN A 222 -13.99 5.29 -26.70
CA ASN A 222 -14.86 4.41 -27.48
C ASN A 222 -16.15 4.02 -26.74
N ASN A 223 -16.71 4.96 -25.95
CA ASN A 223 -17.91 4.79 -25.13
C ASN A 223 -17.87 3.61 -24.15
N ARG A 224 -16.67 3.13 -23.79
CA ARG A 224 -16.49 1.99 -22.90
C ARG A 224 -15.54 2.25 -21.73
N VAL A 225 -14.39 2.86 -21.98
CA VAL A 225 -13.30 2.94 -20.98
C VAL A 225 -13.15 4.38 -20.49
N ASN A 226 -13.23 4.61 -19.18
CA ASN A 226 -13.01 5.93 -18.61
C ASN A 226 -11.60 6.43 -18.94
N VAL A 227 -11.49 7.68 -19.36
CA VAL A 227 -10.19 8.35 -19.47
C VAL A 227 -9.93 9.04 -18.12
N PRO A 228 -8.91 8.61 -17.34
CA PRO A 228 -8.63 9.21 -16.06
C PRO A 228 -8.20 10.68 -16.21
N SER A 229 -8.49 11.51 -15.21
CA SER A 229 -8.06 12.91 -15.16
C SER A 229 -6.60 13.05 -14.74
N ALA A 230 -6.10 12.16 -13.88
CA ALA A 230 -4.75 12.16 -13.38
C ALA A 230 -4.28 10.74 -13.05
N LEU A 231 -2.96 10.56 -13.02
CA LEU A 231 -2.29 9.36 -12.54
C LEU A 231 -1.38 9.73 -11.36
N TRP A 232 -1.20 8.80 -10.43
CA TRP A 232 -0.31 8.95 -9.29
C TRP A 232 0.48 7.67 -9.06
N SER A 233 1.68 7.79 -8.50
CA SER A 233 2.55 6.68 -8.12
C SER A 233 3.22 7.00 -6.80
N ALA A 234 3.41 5.99 -5.97
CA ALA A 234 4.22 6.09 -4.77
C ALA A 234 4.98 4.78 -4.56
N PHE A 235 6.15 4.90 -3.93
CA PHE A 235 6.89 3.74 -3.46
C PHE A 235 7.41 3.96 -2.05
N CYS A 236 7.67 2.87 -1.35
CA CYS A 236 8.30 2.85 -0.06
C CYS A 236 9.18 1.60 0.08
N CYS A 237 10.35 1.76 0.69
CA CYS A 237 11.26 0.67 0.94
C CYS A 237 12.19 0.98 2.10
N TYR A 238 12.76 -0.07 2.69
CA TYR A 238 13.88 0.07 3.60
C TYR A 238 15.18 0.16 2.79
N SER A 239 16.14 0.93 3.30
CA SER A 239 17.50 1.00 2.80
C SER A 239 18.46 0.54 3.88
N ALA A 240 19.08 -0.63 3.69
CA ALA A 240 20.05 -1.17 4.63
C ALA A 240 21.29 -0.28 4.74
N ASP A 241 21.72 0.33 3.63
CA ASP A 241 22.88 1.22 3.58
C ASP A 241 22.67 2.50 4.39
N MET A 242 21.45 3.05 4.37
CA MET A 242 21.09 4.24 5.13
C MET A 242 20.49 3.93 6.50
N GLN A 243 20.23 2.65 6.78
CA GLN A 243 19.50 2.17 7.96
C GLN A 243 18.16 2.92 8.18
N ALA A 244 17.46 3.22 7.09
CA ALA A 244 16.27 4.05 7.12
C ALA A 244 15.24 3.66 6.06
N TRP A 245 13.98 3.96 6.32
CA TRP A 245 12.92 3.92 5.31
C TRP A 245 13.00 5.14 4.40
N ILE A 246 12.82 4.93 3.10
CA ILE A 246 12.70 5.99 2.10
C ILE A 246 11.39 5.82 1.34
N ALA A 247 10.79 6.96 0.98
CA ALA A 247 9.57 6.99 0.20
C ALA A 247 9.52 8.22 -0.69
N SER A 248 8.72 8.14 -1.75
CA SER A 248 8.36 9.28 -2.57
C SER A 248 7.06 9.00 -3.30
N ALA A 249 6.35 10.06 -3.62
CA ALA A 249 5.21 10.09 -4.50
C ALA A 249 5.48 10.93 -5.75
N HIS A 250 4.65 10.72 -6.77
CA HIS A 250 4.59 11.48 -8.01
C HIS A 250 3.14 11.50 -8.48
N TRP A 251 2.71 12.60 -9.11
CA TRP A 251 1.42 12.65 -9.81
C TRP A 251 1.50 13.54 -11.04
N GLY A 252 0.54 13.37 -11.94
CA GLY A 252 0.41 14.23 -13.11
C GLY A 252 -0.97 14.15 -13.73
N GLU A 253 -1.46 15.28 -14.23
CA GLU A 253 -2.66 15.33 -15.06
C GLU A 253 -2.46 14.51 -16.34
N ASN A 254 -3.49 13.78 -16.74
CA ASN A 254 -3.50 12.94 -17.94
C ASN A 254 -3.74 13.76 -19.22
N VAL A 255 -2.90 14.77 -19.43
CA VAL A 255 -2.94 15.69 -20.56
C VAL A 255 -1.62 15.64 -21.33
N PRO A 256 -1.60 15.99 -22.63
CA PRO A 256 -0.36 16.02 -23.39
C PRO A 256 0.70 16.93 -22.73
N ASP A 257 1.92 16.42 -22.62
CA ASP A 257 3.06 17.21 -22.17
C ASP A 257 3.28 18.43 -23.08
N ARG A 258 3.38 19.62 -22.45
CA ARG A 258 3.65 20.89 -23.15
C ARG A 258 5.10 21.03 -23.61
N ALA A 259 6.03 20.35 -22.94
CA ALA A 259 7.46 20.40 -23.22
C ALA A 259 8.04 18.99 -23.38
N LYS A 260 8.91 18.79 -24.38
CA LYS A 260 9.52 17.48 -24.69
C LYS A 260 10.31 16.88 -23.51
N ASN A 261 10.97 17.73 -22.72
CA ASN A 261 11.85 17.35 -21.61
C ASN A 261 11.19 17.53 -20.22
N LYS A 262 9.85 17.61 -20.16
CA LYS A 262 9.12 17.76 -18.90
C LYS A 262 9.42 16.59 -17.95
N HIS A 263 9.77 16.89 -16.71
CA HIS A 263 9.84 15.87 -15.65
C HIS A 263 8.70 16.05 -14.67
N LEU A 264 8.28 14.95 -14.04
CA LEU A 264 7.43 15.02 -12.86
C LEU A 264 8.34 15.24 -11.65
N GLN A 265 7.92 16.14 -10.78
CA GLN A 265 8.64 16.42 -9.54
C GLN A 265 8.44 15.28 -8.55
N ALA A 266 9.48 14.98 -7.79
CA ALA A 266 9.35 14.12 -6.61
C ALA A 266 8.58 14.86 -5.53
N LYS A 267 7.68 14.14 -4.88
CA LYS A 267 6.73 14.68 -3.91
C LYS A 267 6.69 13.80 -2.67
N THR A 268 6.32 14.41 -1.56
CA THR A 268 6.18 13.70 -0.28
C THR A 268 4.91 12.85 -0.28
N LEU A 269 4.86 11.80 0.56
CA LEU A 269 3.62 11.04 0.73
C LEU A 269 2.51 11.92 1.33
N ALA A 270 2.86 12.84 2.24
CA ALA A 270 1.91 13.79 2.82
C ALA A 270 1.26 14.70 1.76
N GLU A 271 2.01 15.19 0.77
CA GLU A 271 1.44 15.95 -0.35
C GLU A 271 0.47 15.10 -1.18
N LEU A 272 0.82 13.84 -1.49
CA LEU A 272 -0.08 12.94 -2.21
C LEU A 272 -1.35 12.65 -1.39
N HIS A 273 -1.23 12.41 -0.09
CA HIS A 273 -2.36 12.19 0.81
C HIS A 273 -3.27 13.41 0.87
N GLY A 274 -2.69 14.61 1.01
CA GLY A 274 -3.43 15.86 0.99
C GLY A 274 -4.13 16.14 -0.35
N LEU A 275 -3.56 15.68 -1.46
CA LEU A 275 -4.16 15.80 -2.80
C LEU A 275 -5.36 14.87 -3.00
N LEU A 276 -5.30 13.64 -2.46
CA LEU A 276 -6.28 12.58 -2.75
C LEU A 276 -7.29 12.31 -1.62
N ARG A 277 -7.16 12.97 -0.47
CA ARG A 277 -8.16 12.92 0.60
C ARG A 277 -9.48 13.56 0.16
N THR A 278 -10.56 13.21 0.84
CA THR A 278 -11.82 13.94 0.79
C THR A 278 -12.01 14.74 2.08
N GLU A 279 -13.17 15.39 2.24
CA GLU A 279 -13.54 16.05 3.50
C GLU A 279 -13.77 15.00 4.60
N ASP A 280 -14.37 13.87 4.26
CA ASP A 280 -14.84 12.87 5.22
C ASP A 280 -13.90 11.65 5.38
N SER A 281 -12.87 11.51 4.54
CA SER A 281 -12.05 10.30 4.50
C SER A 281 -10.61 10.60 4.07
N GLU A 282 -9.66 10.01 4.80
CA GLU A 282 -8.23 10.15 4.52
C GLU A 282 -7.80 9.25 3.37
N PHE A 283 -6.82 9.72 2.59
CA PHE A 283 -6.06 8.88 1.68
C PHE A 283 -4.74 8.51 2.33
N ALA A 284 -4.39 7.22 2.34
CA ALA A 284 -3.10 6.73 2.80
C ALA A 284 -2.61 5.61 1.89
N VAL A 285 -1.49 5.82 1.19
CA VAL A 285 -0.99 4.81 0.24
C VAL A 285 -0.32 3.61 0.94
N PHE A 286 0.34 3.85 2.08
CA PHE A 286 0.99 2.85 2.92
C PHE A 286 0.53 3.01 4.39
N PRO A 287 -0.72 2.68 4.71
CA PRO A 287 -1.25 2.87 6.06
C PRO A 287 -0.56 1.97 7.07
N GLY A 288 -0.22 2.51 8.24
CA GLY A 288 0.43 1.76 9.34
C GLY A 288 1.94 1.54 9.18
N ALA A 289 2.48 1.75 7.98
CA ALA A 289 3.88 1.48 7.68
C ALA A 289 4.82 2.61 8.12
N GLN A 290 6.11 2.27 8.26
CA GLN A 290 7.19 3.19 8.66
C GLN A 290 7.67 4.14 7.54
N CYS A 291 6.88 4.30 6.47
CA CYS A 291 7.24 5.12 5.33
C CYS A 291 7.30 6.61 5.72
N PRO A 292 8.40 7.32 5.46
CA PRO A 292 8.50 8.72 5.83
C PRO A 292 7.50 9.57 5.02
N LEU A 293 6.70 10.37 5.74
CA LEU A 293 5.63 11.15 5.12
C LEU A 293 6.09 12.48 4.50
N HIS A 294 7.19 13.05 5.00
CA HIS A 294 7.61 14.43 4.70
C HIS A 294 8.96 14.53 3.99
N THR A 295 9.54 13.41 3.58
CA THR A 295 10.76 13.38 2.77
C THR A 295 10.45 12.93 1.34
N THR A 296 11.39 13.18 0.44
CA THR A 296 11.32 12.71 -0.95
C THR A 296 12.68 12.15 -1.35
N VAL A 297 12.73 11.52 -2.52
CA VAL A 297 13.97 11.00 -3.10
C VAL A 297 14.65 11.98 -4.06
N ALA A 298 14.23 13.25 -4.09
CA ALA A 298 14.81 14.26 -4.98
C ALA A 298 16.32 14.43 -4.77
N GLU A 299 16.81 14.28 -3.54
CA GLU A 299 18.23 14.35 -3.20
C GLU A 299 19.07 13.19 -3.78
N PHE A 300 18.42 12.08 -4.18
CA PHE A 300 19.09 10.95 -4.80
C PHE A 300 19.28 11.15 -6.32
N TYR A 301 18.50 12.03 -6.95
CA TYR A 301 18.54 12.24 -8.40
C TYR A 301 19.87 12.79 -8.93
N PRO A 302 20.50 13.81 -8.32
CA PRO A 302 21.79 14.31 -8.78
C PRO A 302 22.95 13.36 -8.49
N LYS A 303 22.78 12.44 -7.51
CA LYS A 303 23.80 11.47 -7.10
C LYS A 303 23.92 10.31 -8.09
N ASP A 304 23.00 10.21 -9.05
CA ASP A 304 23.04 9.18 -10.08
C ASP A 304 22.85 9.76 -11.49
N ILE A 305 23.98 10.14 -12.10
CA ILE A 305 24.04 10.67 -13.48
C ILE A 305 23.51 9.65 -14.49
N SER A 306 23.57 8.35 -14.19
CA SER A 306 23.12 7.29 -15.11
C SER A 306 21.60 7.25 -15.27
N CYS A 307 20.87 7.84 -14.33
CA CYS A 307 19.42 7.74 -14.27
C CYS A 307 18.69 8.89 -14.99
N HIS A 308 19.43 9.93 -15.41
CA HIS A 308 18.93 11.09 -16.15
C HIS A 308 17.71 11.75 -15.49
N CYS A 309 17.76 11.87 -14.16
CA CYS A 309 16.69 12.43 -13.36
C CYS A 309 16.83 13.95 -13.24
N PRO A 310 15.72 14.69 -13.06
CA PRO A 310 15.79 16.13 -12.88
C PRO A 310 16.56 16.45 -11.60
N PRO A 311 17.33 17.55 -11.57
CA PRO A 311 17.90 18.04 -10.32
C PRO A 311 16.77 18.39 -9.32
N SER A 312 17.08 18.33 -8.02
CA SER A 312 16.14 18.77 -6.99
C SER A 312 15.85 20.27 -7.14
N ASP A 313 14.60 20.63 -7.45
CA ASP A 313 14.16 22.02 -7.53
C ASP A 313 13.91 22.65 -6.13
N SER A 314 14.29 21.97 -5.03
CA SER A 314 14.21 22.52 -3.68
C SER A 314 15.60 22.67 -3.04
N PRO A 315 15.92 23.85 -2.46
CA PRO A 315 17.04 23.95 -1.54
C PRO A 315 16.73 23.04 -0.35
N ALA A 316 17.69 22.19 0.02
CA ALA A 316 17.60 21.38 1.22
C ALA A 316 17.16 22.28 2.40
N PRO A 317 16.26 21.83 3.28
CA PRO A 317 16.03 22.55 4.53
C PRO A 317 17.35 22.50 5.28
N GLN A 318 18.07 23.63 5.29
CA GLN A 318 19.21 23.79 6.17
C GLN A 318 18.67 23.68 7.59
N SER A 319 18.99 22.59 8.27
CA SER A 319 18.94 22.50 9.72
C SER A 319 20.00 23.45 10.28
N SER A 320 19.71 24.75 10.26
CA SER A 320 20.47 25.71 11.05
C SER A 320 20.08 25.49 12.50
N THR A 321 20.88 24.70 13.21
CA THR A 321 20.98 24.78 14.67
C THR A 321 21.58 26.15 15.03
N SER A 322 20.76 27.19 14.98
CA SER A 322 21.07 28.44 15.64
C SER A 322 20.59 28.32 17.08
N ALA A 323 21.48 27.89 17.95
CA ALA A 323 21.35 28.14 19.38
C ALA A 323 21.24 29.66 19.56
N SER A 324 20.07 30.12 20.01
CA SER A 324 19.85 31.51 20.34
C SER A 324 20.62 31.83 21.62
N LEU A 325 21.82 32.42 21.48
CA LEU A 325 22.54 33.06 22.57
C LEU A 325 21.89 34.42 22.82
N THR A 326 21.04 34.49 23.83
CA THR A 326 20.50 35.75 24.33
C THR A 326 21.62 36.55 25.01
N ALA A 327 22.25 37.45 24.26
CA ALA A 327 23.14 38.47 24.82
C ALA A 327 22.31 39.66 25.30
N THR A 328 22.09 39.77 26.61
CA THR A 328 21.52 40.96 27.23
C THR A 328 22.55 42.09 27.20
N SER A 329 22.36 43.04 26.28
CA SER A 329 23.16 44.27 26.22
C SER A 329 22.53 45.33 27.14
N CYS A 330 23.23 45.66 28.23
CA CYS A 330 22.88 46.78 29.08
C CYS A 330 23.17 48.10 28.36
N SER A 331 22.13 48.90 28.13
CA SER A 331 22.25 50.27 27.64
C SER A 331 22.66 51.19 28.79
N ARG A 332 23.77 51.90 28.60
CA ARG A 332 24.35 52.87 29.53
C ARG A 332 23.80 54.26 29.18
N SER A 333 22.92 54.80 30.02
CA SER A 333 22.45 56.18 29.91
C SER A 333 22.90 56.96 31.14
N SER A 334 23.78 57.94 30.90
CA SER A 334 24.27 58.90 31.87
C SER A 334 23.34 60.10 31.97
N THR A 335 22.83 60.38 33.17
CA THR A 335 22.35 61.73 33.52
C THR A 335 22.49 61.97 35.02
N SER A 336 22.86 63.21 35.33
CA SER A 336 23.36 63.78 36.57
C SER A 336 22.36 63.86 37.74
N ALA A 337 22.91 63.87 38.97
CA ALA A 337 22.25 64.06 40.26
C ALA A 337 21.53 65.45 40.39
N PRO A 338 20.69 65.66 41.42
CA PRO A 338 21.22 66.02 42.75
C PRO A 338 20.51 65.39 43.98
N CYS A 339 21.19 65.56 45.12
CA CYS A 339 20.96 65.00 46.44
C CYS A 339 19.60 65.34 47.09
N SER A 340 19.10 64.42 47.93
CA SER A 340 18.37 64.74 49.17
C SER A 340 18.40 63.54 50.13
N SER A 341 18.45 63.87 51.41
CA SER A 341 18.80 63.06 52.58
C SER A 341 17.71 62.10 53.07
N THR A 342 18.14 61.09 53.86
CA THR A 342 17.66 60.81 55.24
C THR A 342 17.45 59.30 55.53
N SER A 343 18.23 58.82 56.51
CA SER A 343 18.00 57.74 57.48
C SER A 343 17.96 56.25 57.08
N ALA A 344 18.95 55.52 57.62
CA ALA A 344 18.88 54.10 57.96
C ALA A 344 17.94 53.86 59.19
N PRO A 345 17.61 52.61 59.60
CA PRO A 345 18.59 51.75 60.26
C PRO A 345 18.55 50.25 59.89
N GLN A 346 19.61 49.61 60.39
CA GLN A 346 20.11 48.24 60.26
C GLN A 346 19.21 47.13 60.83
N THR A 347 19.42 45.89 60.35
CA THR A 347 19.75 44.66 61.14
C THR A 347 19.83 43.47 60.15
N SER A 348 20.99 42.90 59.83
CA SER A 348 21.90 41.98 60.56
C SER A 348 21.74 40.51 60.11
N THR A 349 22.80 39.99 59.47
CA THR A 349 23.38 38.61 59.52
C THR A 349 22.53 37.43 58.96
N SER A 350 23.02 36.43 58.19
CA SER A 350 24.36 35.91 57.89
C SER A 350 24.32 35.08 56.58
N ALA A 351 25.43 35.06 55.81
CA ALA A 351 25.73 34.09 54.75
C ALA A 351 26.19 32.72 55.36
N PRO A 352 26.46 31.59 54.64
CA PRO A 352 27.13 31.43 53.33
C PRO A 352 26.46 30.44 52.32
N HIS A 353 26.53 30.67 51.00
CA HIS A 353 27.48 30.11 49.99
C HIS A 353 27.59 28.57 49.90
N CYS A 354 27.08 27.98 48.80
CA CYS A 354 27.81 27.41 47.63
C CYS A 354 28.57 26.10 47.93
N SER A 355 28.55 25.01 47.16
CA SER A 355 28.23 24.71 45.75
C SER A 355 28.33 23.16 45.55
N PRO A 356 28.10 22.59 44.35
CA PRO A 356 27.54 21.24 44.17
C PRO A 356 28.59 20.14 43.90
N SER A 357 28.15 18.88 44.03
CA SER A 357 28.90 17.69 43.64
C SER A 357 28.11 16.79 42.67
N SER A 358 28.82 16.38 41.63
CA SER A 358 28.50 15.43 40.57
C SER A 358 28.23 14.01 41.09
N HIS A 359 27.34 13.26 40.43
CA HIS A 359 27.25 11.81 40.61
C HIS A 359 27.48 11.02 39.32
N HIS A 360 28.37 10.05 39.47
CA HIS A 360 28.79 9.01 38.54
C HIS A 360 27.75 7.91 38.36
N THR A 361 27.90 7.24 37.22
CA THR A 361 27.27 6.01 36.73
C THR A 361 27.52 4.79 37.64
N SER A 362 26.50 3.96 37.84
CA SER A 362 26.63 2.59 38.36
C SER A 362 25.70 1.64 37.62
N THR A 363 26.30 0.63 36.98
CA THR A 363 25.68 -0.53 36.34
C THR A 363 25.22 -1.53 37.41
N SER A 364 24.04 -2.13 37.29
CA SER A 364 23.68 -3.36 38.01
C SER A 364 22.64 -4.18 37.23
N ALA A 365 22.84 -5.49 37.29
CA ALA A 365 22.26 -6.53 36.46
C ALA A 365 20.74 -6.72 36.64
N SER A 366 20.05 -7.05 35.53
CA SER A 366 18.64 -7.48 35.53
C SER A 366 18.54 -8.97 35.82
N LEU A 367 17.81 -9.32 36.88
CA LEU A 367 17.31 -10.67 37.13
C LEU A 367 15.94 -10.82 36.46
N THR A 368 15.81 -11.89 35.67
CA THR A 368 14.60 -12.32 34.97
C THR A 368 13.58 -12.89 35.97
N ALA A 369 12.35 -12.38 35.96
CA ALA A 369 11.21 -13.00 36.61
C ALA A 369 10.03 -13.09 35.62
N THR A 370 9.75 -14.32 35.21
CA THR A 370 8.65 -14.71 34.32
C THR A 370 7.34 -14.74 35.10
N SER A 371 6.38 -13.91 34.75
CA SER A 371 5.01 -13.96 35.29
C SER A 371 4.09 -14.71 34.32
N GLY A 372 3.73 -15.95 34.67
CA GLY A 372 2.69 -16.73 34.00
C GLY A 372 1.26 -16.29 34.41
N PRO A 373 0.24 -16.61 33.60
CA PRO A 373 -1.14 -16.21 33.87
C PRO A 373 -1.80 -17.08 34.94
N LEU A 374 -2.55 -16.43 35.85
CA LEU A 374 -3.41 -17.07 36.83
C LEU A 374 -4.73 -17.48 36.18
N SER A 375 -4.96 -18.80 36.12
CA SER A 375 -6.25 -19.42 35.81
C SER A 375 -7.10 -19.52 37.06
N SER A 376 -8.33 -19.01 37.02
CA SER A 376 -9.38 -19.33 38.00
C SER A 376 -10.49 -20.14 37.34
N THR A 377 -10.60 -21.39 37.79
CA THR A 377 -11.60 -22.38 37.42
C THR A 377 -12.91 -22.13 38.17
N SER A 378 -14.04 -22.08 37.47
CA SER A 378 -15.36 -22.27 38.08
C SER A 378 -16.23 -23.10 37.13
N ALA A 379 -16.54 -24.32 37.58
CA ALA A 379 -17.36 -25.32 36.89
C ALA A 379 -18.87 -24.99 36.98
N PRO A 380 -19.71 -25.58 36.11
CA PRO A 380 -21.06 -25.11 35.82
C PRO A 380 -22.14 -25.71 36.73
N ARG A 381 -23.29 -25.02 36.83
CA ARG A 381 -24.55 -25.56 37.37
C ARG A 381 -25.53 -25.82 36.24
N ASP A 382 -25.96 -27.08 36.15
CA ASP A 382 -27.04 -27.55 35.30
C ASP A 382 -28.39 -26.95 35.68
N SER A 383 -29.16 -26.54 34.68
CA SER A 383 -30.63 -26.53 34.76
C SER A 383 -31.20 -26.75 33.36
N THR A 384 -31.77 -27.93 33.19
CA THR A 384 -32.40 -28.46 31.98
C THR A 384 -33.77 -27.83 31.80
N SER A 385 -34.07 -27.29 30.62
CA SER A 385 -35.44 -26.97 30.19
C SER A 385 -35.51 -27.07 28.67
N ALA A 386 -36.21 -28.11 28.19
CA ALA A 386 -36.43 -28.39 26.78
C ALA A 386 -37.57 -27.51 26.21
N PRO A 387 -37.46 -27.01 24.97
CA PRO A 387 -38.61 -26.58 24.19
C PRO A 387 -39.06 -27.69 23.23
N GLN A 388 -40.37 -27.92 23.21
CA GLN A 388 -41.08 -28.86 22.33
C GLN A 388 -40.98 -28.45 20.86
N THR A 389 -40.65 -29.40 19.99
CA THR A 389 -40.81 -29.33 18.53
C THR A 389 -42.17 -29.92 18.16
N SER A 390 -43.08 -29.09 17.65
CA SER A 390 -44.31 -29.53 16.99
C SER A 390 -44.08 -29.60 15.47
N THR A 391 -44.03 -30.82 14.95
CA THR A 391 -43.98 -31.11 13.52
C THR A 391 -45.40 -31.31 13.01
N SER A 392 -45.91 -30.40 12.19
CA SER A 392 -47.20 -30.55 11.49
C SER A 392 -46.98 -31.16 10.11
N THR A 393 -47.50 -32.36 9.89
CA THR A 393 -47.66 -33.03 8.60
C THR A 393 -48.87 -32.47 7.84
N PRO A 394 -48.83 -32.29 6.51
CA PRO A 394 -50.04 -32.05 5.72
C PRO A 394 -50.66 -33.39 5.31
N HIS A 395 -51.94 -33.55 5.64
CA HIS A 395 -52.82 -34.61 5.13
C HIS A 395 -53.15 -34.37 3.65
N SER A 396 -52.91 -35.37 2.81
CA SER A 396 -53.46 -35.45 1.46
C SER A 396 -54.84 -36.11 1.50
N SER A 397 -55.89 -35.35 1.19
CA SER A 397 -57.25 -35.85 1.00
C SER A 397 -57.54 -36.04 -0.49
N THR A 398 -57.74 -37.29 -0.88
CA THR A 398 -58.23 -37.72 -2.19
C THR A 398 -59.74 -37.43 -2.30
N SER A 399 -60.17 -36.83 -3.40
CA SER A 399 -61.59 -36.77 -3.78
C SER A 399 -61.71 -36.99 -5.28
N ALA A 400 -62.40 -38.06 -5.66
CA ALA A 400 -62.72 -38.43 -7.03
C ALA A 400 -63.84 -37.55 -7.59
N PRO A 401 -63.93 -37.33 -8.91
CA PRO A 401 -65.12 -36.77 -9.54
C PRO A 401 -66.07 -37.88 -10.00
N HIS A 402 -67.35 -37.69 -9.66
CA HIS A 402 -68.48 -38.38 -10.28
C HIS A 402 -68.74 -37.82 -11.68
N THR A 403 -69.18 -38.73 -12.54
CA THR A 403 -69.66 -38.59 -13.92
C THR A 403 -70.89 -37.71 -14.07
N SER A 404 -70.96 -36.97 -15.18
CA SER A 404 -72.14 -36.80 -16.04
C SER A 404 -71.67 -36.46 -17.45
#